data_AF-X1JUE5-F1
#
_entry.id   AF-X1JUE5-F1
#
_cell.length_a   1.000
_cell.length_b   1.000
_cell.length_c   1.000
_cell.angle_alpha   90.00
_cell.angle_beta   90.00
_cell.angle_gamma   90.00
#
_symmetry.space_group_name_H-M   'P 1'
#
loop_
_entity.id
_entity.type
_entity.pdbx_description
1 polymer ?
#
loop_
_entity_poly.entity_id
_entity_poly.type
_entity_poly.pdbx_seq_one_letter_code
_entity_poly.pdbx_strand_id
1 'polypeptide(L)'
;MAIQSILLDPAAEQNPASTDELAEGTTNKYDTGVPAADTDELTEGETNKYDTGVPPSDLEELPDGATRKAMMDAEKTKLEEIEDGAKDDQNGAEIRDLVVALEDTERKIVITNPVTGEHRVASVEVDADLKLKADYDDVPEP
;
A
#
# COMPACT_ATOMS: atom_id res chain seq x y z
N MET A 1 -11.50 -82.65 -2.58
CA MET A 1 -11.34 -81.32 -1.94
C MET A 1 -11.66 -80.29 -2.99
N ALA A 2 -12.83 -79.65 -2.91
CA ALA A 2 -13.25 -78.63 -3.87
C ALA A 2 -12.55 -77.31 -3.50
N ILE A 3 -11.76 -76.78 -4.44
CA ILE A 3 -11.22 -75.43 -4.34
C ILE A 3 -12.42 -74.50 -4.56
N GLN A 4 -12.81 -73.74 -3.53
CA GLN A 4 -13.78 -72.67 -3.69
C GLN A 4 -13.20 -71.66 -4.68
N SER A 5 -13.79 -71.57 -5.87
CA SER A 5 -13.48 -70.54 -6.85
C SER A 5 -13.82 -69.19 -6.19
N ILE A 6 -12.80 -68.39 -5.91
CA ILE A 6 -12.99 -66.99 -5.52
C ILE A 6 -13.67 -66.32 -6.71
N LEU A 7 -14.96 -66.04 -6.58
CA LEU A 7 -15.65 -65.11 -7.45
C LEU A 7 -15.00 -63.74 -7.21
N LEU A 8 -14.06 -63.36 -8.08
CA LEU A 8 -13.70 -61.95 -8.22
C LEU A 8 -14.98 -61.24 -8.65
N ASP A 9 -15.43 -60.30 -7.82
CA ASP A 9 -16.54 -59.42 -8.15
C ASP A 9 -16.14 -58.63 -9.40
N PRO A 10 -16.82 -58.79 -10.55
CA PRO A 10 -16.45 -58.11 -11.79
C PRO A 10 -16.64 -56.58 -11.70
N ALA A 11 -17.18 -56.08 -10.57
CA ALA A 11 -17.41 -54.68 -10.29
C ALA A 11 -16.38 -54.04 -9.35
N ALA A 12 -15.25 -54.69 -9.05
CA ALA A 12 -14.12 -53.99 -8.44
C ALA A 12 -13.57 -52.98 -9.45
N GLU A 13 -14.04 -51.74 -9.35
CA GLU A 13 -13.65 -50.60 -10.18
C GLU A 13 -12.13 -50.41 -10.08
N GLN A 14 -11.42 -50.97 -11.04
CA GLN A 14 -9.99 -50.75 -11.25
C GLN A 14 -9.85 -49.26 -11.54
N ASN A 15 -9.38 -48.48 -10.56
CA ASN A 15 -8.97 -47.10 -10.78
C ASN A 15 -7.53 -47.17 -11.30
N PRO A 16 -7.29 -47.09 -12.63
CA PRO A 16 -5.95 -47.26 -13.17
C PRO A 16 -5.04 -46.17 -12.64
N ALA A 17 -3.81 -46.53 -12.24
CA ALA A 17 -2.86 -45.59 -11.65
C ALA A 17 -2.22 -44.69 -12.72
N SER A 18 -2.27 -45.11 -13.99
CA SER A 18 -1.80 -44.36 -15.15
C SER A 18 -2.61 -44.72 -16.40
N THR A 19 -2.46 -43.91 -17.44
CA THR A 19 -3.16 -44.10 -18.71
C THR A 19 -2.68 -45.31 -19.50
N ASP A 20 -1.50 -45.85 -19.20
CA ASP A 20 -0.98 -47.05 -19.87
C ASP A 20 -1.77 -48.32 -19.52
N GLU A 21 -2.52 -48.29 -18.42
CA GLU A 21 -3.35 -49.42 -17.96
C GLU A 21 -4.78 -49.36 -18.54
N LEU A 22 -5.11 -48.31 -19.31
CA LEU A 22 -6.40 -48.15 -19.97
C LEU A 22 -6.40 -48.85 -21.33
N ALA A 23 -7.44 -49.64 -21.61
CA ALA A 23 -7.59 -50.28 -22.91
C ALA A 23 -7.75 -49.23 -24.02
N GLU A 24 -7.13 -49.47 -25.18
CA GLU A 24 -7.23 -48.56 -26.33
C GLU A 24 -8.70 -48.31 -26.70
N GLY A 25 -9.07 -47.03 -26.82
CA GLY A 25 -10.45 -46.60 -27.05
C GLY A 25 -11.29 -46.38 -25.80
N THR A 26 -10.74 -46.54 -24.59
CA THR A 26 -11.40 -46.12 -23.35
C THR A 26 -11.17 -44.63 -23.08
N THR A 27 -12.22 -43.93 -22.66
CA THR A 27 -12.13 -42.52 -22.24
C THR A 27 -11.53 -42.46 -20.84
N ASN A 28 -10.38 -41.79 -20.70
CA ASN A 28 -9.81 -41.50 -19.40
C ASN A 28 -10.72 -40.49 -18.66
N LYS A 29 -11.20 -40.85 -17.47
CA LYS A 29 -12.05 -39.99 -16.63
C LYS A 29 -11.39 -38.64 -16.27
N TYR A 30 -10.06 -38.56 -16.36
CA TYR A 30 -9.27 -37.36 -16.11
C TYR A 30 -8.78 -36.66 -17.39
N ASP A 31 -8.97 -37.26 -18.57
CA ASP A 31 -8.68 -36.61 -19.84
C ASP A 31 -9.92 -35.81 -20.25
N THR A 32 -9.86 -34.49 -20.03
CA THR A 32 -10.94 -33.57 -20.43
C THR A 32 -10.88 -33.18 -21.90
N GLY A 33 -10.13 -33.92 -22.73
CA GLY A 33 -9.95 -33.63 -24.16
C GLY A 33 -9.05 -32.43 -24.42
N VAL A 34 -8.76 -32.19 -25.72
CA VAL A 34 -8.16 -30.94 -26.18
C VAL A 34 -9.14 -29.82 -25.82
N PRO A 35 -8.72 -28.78 -25.07
CA PRO A 35 -9.62 -27.67 -24.80
C PRO A 35 -10.05 -27.05 -26.12
N ALA A 36 -11.36 -26.79 -26.26
CA ALA A 36 -11.92 -26.09 -27.42
C ALA A 36 -11.10 -24.82 -27.72
N ALA A 37 -10.75 -24.62 -29.00
CA ALA A 37 -9.90 -23.51 -29.39
C ALA A 37 -10.62 -22.16 -29.19
N ASP A 38 -11.94 -22.18 -29.31
CA ASP A 38 -12.87 -21.08 -29.19
C ASP A 38 -14.24 -21.54 -28.66
N THR A 39 -15.04 -20.56 -28.24
CA THR A 39 -16.31 -20.77 -27.52
C THR A 39 -17.42 -21.38 -28.39
N ASP A 40 -17.31 -21.30 -29.70
CA ASP A 40 -18.25 -21.85 -30.68
C ASP A 40 -18.06 -23.35 -30.93
N GLU A 41 -16.93 -23.92 -30.53
CA GLU A 41 -16.71 -25.37 -30.50
C GLU A 41 -17.32 -26.06 -29.25
N LEU A 42 -17.86 -25.28 -28.30
CA LEU A 42 -18.51 -25.82 -27.11
C LEU A 42 -19.96 -26.24 -27.40
N THR A 43 -20.38 -27.36 -26.83
CA THR A 43 -21.78 -27.81 -26.92
C THR A 43 -22.68 -26.83 -26.16
N GLU A 44 -23.86 -26.54 -26.72
CA GLU A 44 -24.79 -25.58 -26.14
C GLU A 44 -25.17 -25.96 -24.70
N GLY A 45 -24.84 -25.07 -23.75
CA GLY A 45 -25.03 -25.28 -22.31
C GLY A 45 -23.76 -25.64 -21.53
N GLU A 46 -22.61 -25.84 -22.20
CA GLU A 46 -21.33 -26.04 -21.52
C GLU A 46 -20.61 -24.72 -21.24
N THR A 47 -19.99 -24.62 -20.07
CA THR A 47 -19.11 -23.50 -19.69
C THR A 47 -17.68 -23.83 -20.06
N ASN A 48 -16.97 -22.90 -20.71
CA ASN A 48 -15.53 -23.05 -20.93
C ASN A 48 -14.83 -23.27 -19.57
N LYS A 49 -13.97 -24.28 -19.46
CA LYS A 49 -13.19 -24.58 -18.24
C LYS A 49 -12.38 -23.37 -17.73
N TYR A 50 -12.08 -22.42 -18.61
CA TYR A 50 -11.37 -21.17 -18.31
C TYR A 50 -12.28 -19.93 -18.22
N ASP A 51 -13.56 -20.04 -18.57
CA ASP A 51 -14.57 -18.99 -18.37
C ASP A 51 -15.56 -19.47 -17.31
N THR A 52 -15.32 -19.10 -16.05
CA THR A 52 -16.23 -19.44 -14.95
C THR A 52 -17.57 -18.71 -15.04
N GLY A 53 -17.78 -17.82 -16.02
CA GLY A 53 -19.01 -17.04 -16.19
C GLY A 53 -19.33 -16.09 -15.03
N VAL A 54 -18.49 -16.10 -13.99
CA VAL A 54 -18.58 -15.25 -12.82
C VAL A 54 -17.43 -14.26 -12.92
N PRO A 55 -17.68 -13.03 -13.39
CA PRO A 55 -16.69 -11.97 -13.19
C PRO A 55 -16.44 -11.88 -11.67
N PRO A 56 -15.18 -11.69 -11.26
CA PRO A 56 -14.84 -11.68 -9.84
C PRO A 56 -15.75 -10.69 -9.10
N SER A 57 -16.34 -11.16 -7.99
CA SER A 57 -17.42 -10.45 -7.29
C SER A 57 -16.95 -9.13 -6.70
N ASP A 58 -15.66 -9.07 -6.42
CA ASP A 58 -14.90 -7.87 -6.07
C ASP A 58 -13.51 -7.91 -6.70
N LEU A 59 -12.72 -6.90 -6.39
CA LEU A 59 -11.37 -6.76 -6.94
C LEU A 59 -10.35 -7.67 -6.25
N GLU A 60 -10.72 -8.28 -5.12
CA GLU A 60 -9.86 -9.08 -4.22
C GLU A 60 -9.76 -10.54 -4.70
N GLU A 61 -10.71 -10.99 -5.52
CA GLU A 61 -10.69 -12.29 -6.20
C GLU A 61 -9.73 -12.35 -7.42
N LEU A 62 -9.14 -11.22 -7.84
CA LEU A 62 -8.13 -11.23 -8.90
C LEU A 62 -6.74 -11.63 -8.36
N PRO A 63 -5.98 -12.49 -9.09
CA PRO A 63 -4.62 -12.82 -8.70
C PRO A 63 -3.70 -11.59 -8.75
N ASP A 64 -2.76 -11.55 -7.80
CA ASP A 64 -1.75 -10.50 -7.70
C ASP A 64 -1.02 -10.29 -9.04
N GLY A 65 -1.07 -9.07 -9.56
CA GLY A 65 -0.44 -8.68 -10.82
C GLY A 65 -1.36 -8.68 -12.05
N ALA A 66 -2.64 -9.04 -11.93
CA ALA A 66 -3.63 -8.78 -12.97
C ALA A 66 -3.87 -7.27 -13.14
N THR A 67 -4.05 -6.81 -14.39
CA THR A 67 -3.90 -5.43 -14.87
C THR A 67 -5.00 -4.45 -14.43
N ARG A 68 -5.46 -4.53 -13.17
CA ARG A 68 -6.18 -3.45 -12.49
C ARG A 68 -5.31 -3.05 -11.31
N LYS A 69 -4.71 -1.85 -11.37
CA LYS A 69 -3.95 -1.23 -10.28
C LYS A 69 -4.88 -0.91 -9.09
N ALA A 70 -5.47 -1.94 -8.48
CA ALA A 70 -5.90 -1.85 -7.10
C ALA A 70 -4.62 -1.52 -6.31
N MET A 71 -4.65 -0.48 -5.49
CA MET A 71 -3.53 -0.26 -4.58
C MET A 71 -3.30 -1.54 -3.79
N MET A 72 -2.08 -2.05 -3.81
CA MET A 72 -1.72 -3.24 -3.02
C MET A 72 -1.88 -2.93 -1.53
N ASP A 73 -2.08 -3.94 -0.69
CA ASP A 73 -2.20 -3.71 0.76
C ASP A 73 -0.96 -3.03 1.34
N ALA A 74 0.23 -3.36 0.81
CA ALA A 74 1.46 -2.67 1.16
C ALA A 74 1.47 -1.17 0.78
N GLU A 75 0.73 -0.78 -0.26
CA GLU A 75 0.58 0.63 -0.65
C GLU A 75 -0.49 1.32 0.20
N LYS A 76 -1.57 0.62 0.56
CA LYS A 76 -2.58 1.11 1.52
C LYS A 76 -1.98 1.37 2.89
N THR A 77 -1.18 0.43 3.41
CA THR A 77 -0.46 0.60 4.68
C THR A 77 0.46 1.82 4.64
N LYS A 78 1.16 2.07 3.53
CA LYS A 78 1.97 3.29 3.38
C LYS A 78 1.12 4.57 3.40
N LEU A 79 -0.08 4.56 2.84
CA LEU A 79 -0.98 5.71 2.92
C LEU A 79 -1.49 5.94 4.34
N GLU A 80 -1.84 4.87 5.05
CA GLU A 80 -2.24 4.94 6.47
C GLU A 80 -1.10 5.50 7.33
N GLU A 81 0.13 5.03 7.13
CA GLU A 81 1.32 5.57 7.82
C GLU A 81 1.57 7.06 7.52
N ILE A 82 1.27 7.51 6.30
CA ILE A 82 1.37 8.93 5.93
C ILE A 82 0.28 9.74 6.61
N GLU A 83 -0.96 9.25 6.65
CA GLU A 83 -2.08 9.93 7.32
C GLU A 83 -1.81 10.05 8.83
N ASP A 84 -1.33 8.98 9.47
CA ASP A 84 -0.99 8.97 10.90
C ASP A 84 0.24 9.84 11.22
N GLY A 85 1.19 9.92 10.29
CA GLY A 85 2.44 10.67 10.45
C GLY A 85 2.36 12.14 10.00
N ALA A 86 1.31 12.51 9.28
CA ALA A 86 1.08 13.89 8.85
C ALA A 86 0.78 14.73 10.09
N LYS A 87 1.61 15.76 10.31
CA LYS A 87 1.28 16.78 11.29
C LYS A 87 0.29 17.74 10.65
N ASP A 88 -0.76 18.08 11.38
CA ASP A 88 -1.68 19.16 10.99
C ASP A 88 -0.92 20.42 10.60
N ASP A 89 -1.48 21.18 9.65
CA ASP A 89 -0.95 22.49 9.28
C ASP A 89 -0.89 23.40 10.51
N GLN A 90 0.28 23.93 10.81
CA GLN A 90 0.44 24.85 11.93
C GLN A 90 -0.26 26.17 11.64
N ASN A 91 -1.13 26.60 12.53
CA ASN A 91 -1.79 27.90 12.46
C ASN A 91 -0.89 29.01 13.04
N GLY A 92 -1.24 30.26 12.76
CA GLY A 92 -0.44 31.41 13.18
C GLY A 92 -0.30 31.58 14.70
N ALA A 93 -1.20 31.03 15.53
CA ALA A 93 -1.06 31.06 16.98
C ALA A 93 -0.05 30.04 17.47
N GLU A 94 -0.11 28.81 16.97
CA GLU A 94 0.85 27.74 17.29
C GLU A 94 2.28 28.14 16.90
N ILE A 95 2.45 28.79 15.75
CA ILE A 95 3.75 29.31 15.32
C ILE A 95 4.27 30.37 16.30
N ARG A 96 3.42 31.26 16.80
CA ARG A 96 3.85 32.26 17.79
C ARG A 96 4.29 31.60 19.09
N ASP A 97 3.52 30.64 19.59
CA ASP A 97 3.83 29.96 20.84
C ASP A 97 5.15 29.17 20.73
N LEU A 98 5.38 28.50 19.60
CA LEU A 98 6.65 27.82 19.32
C LEU A 98 7.83 28.81 19.25
N VAL A 99 7.66 29.94 18.56
CA VAL A 99 8.71 30.96 18.46
C VAL A 99 9.04 31.58 19.81
N VAL A 100 8.05 31.77 20.69
CA VAL A 100 8.27 32.28 22.06
C VAL A 100 8.96 31.24 22.94
N ALA A 101 8.71 29.94 22.71
CA ALA A 101 9.32 28.86 23.47
C ALA A 101 10.79 28.53 23.07
N LEU A 102 11.28 29.08 21.97
CA LEU A 102 12.68 28.94 21.56
C LEU A 102 13.63 29.66 22.52
N GLU A 103 14.83 29.09 22.70
CA GLU A 103 15.90 29.72 23.49
C GLU A 103 16.36 31.03 22.84
N ASP A 104 16.96 31.92 23.64
CA ASP A 104 17.44 33.23 23.16
C ASP A 104 18.48 33.10 22.03
N THR A 105 19.27 32.02 22.03
CA THR A 105 20.23 31.69 20.98
C THR A 105 19.56 31.27 19.66
N GLU A 106 18.29 30.86 19.69
CA GLU A 106 17.51 30.38 18.55
C GLU A 106 16.53 31.45 18.03
N ARG A 107 16.05 32.36 18.90
CA ARG A 107 15.20 33.50 18.52
C ARG A 107 16.00 34.62 17.84
N LYS A 108 16.12 34.55 16.51
CA LYS A 108 16.82 35.55 15.70
C LYS A 108 15.95 36.80 15.39
N ILE A 109 15.39 37.47 16.40
CA ILE A 109 14.89 38.86 16.27
C ILE A 109 16.07 39.77 16.61
N VAL A 110 17.05 39.95 15.71
CA VAL A 110 18.29 40.73 15.93
C VAL A 110 18.64 40.87 17.44
N ILE A 111 18.73 39.75 18.15
CA ILE A 111 19.41 39.70 19.44
C ILE A 111 20.84 39.35 19.04
N THR A 112 21.49 40.30 18.37
CA THR A 112 22.93 40.22 18.20
C THR A 112 23.52 40.36 19.58
N ASN A 113 24.28 39.36 20.03
CA ASN A 113 25.28 39.63 21.05
C ASN A 113 26.32 40.51 20.36
N PRO A 114 26.40 41.82 20.67
CA PRO A 114 27.32 42.70 19.96
C PRO A 114 28.74 42.20 20.21
N VAL A 115 29.60 42.30 19.20
CA VAL A 115 31.02 42.02 19.44
C VAL A 115 31.63 43.15 20.27
N THR A 116 32.79 42.91 20.89
CA THR A 116 33.53 43.94 21.64
C THR A 116 33.65 45.23 20.83
N GLY A 117 33.14 46.33 21.39
CA GLY A 117 33.10 47.65 20.74
C GLY A 117 31.82 47.97 19.95
N GLU A 118 30.84 47.06 19.88
CA GLU A 118 29.50 47.31 19.34
C GLU A 118 28.47 47.60 20.45
N HIS A 119 27.38 48.28 20.09
CA HIS A 119 26.29 48.66 21.01
C HIS A 119 25.10 47.71 20.89
N ARG A 120 24.40 47.46 22.01
CA ARG A 120 23.13 46.71 22.00
C ARG A 120 21.99 47.61 21.57
N VAL A 121 21.03 47.06 20.83
CA VAL A 121 19.72 47.72 20.65
C VAL A 121 18.93 47.54 21.94
N ALA A 122 18.62 48.65 22.62
CA ALA A 122 17.89 48.69 23.88
C ALA A 122 16.38 48.61 23.68
N SER A 123 15.87 49.21 22.60
CA SER A 123 14.45 49.21 22.26
C SER A 123 14.27 49.28 20.74
N VAL A 124 13.19 48.69 20.22
CA VAL A 124 12.72 48.94 18.86
C VAL A 124 11.24 49.30 18.94
N GLU A 125 10.91 50.51 18.50
CA GLU A 125 9.55 51.03 18.50
C GLU A 125 9.13 51.49 17.10
N VAL A 126 7.82 51.59 16.88
CA VAL A 126 7.25 52.18 15.68
C VAL A 126 6.77 53.58 16.05
N ASP A 127 7.27 54.60 15.37
CA ASP A 127 6.89 55.98 15.64
C ASP A 127 5.51 56.35 15.06
N ALA A 128 5.08 57.59 15.32
CA ALA A 128 3.80 58.11 14.83
C ALA A 128 3.69 58.14 13.28
N ASP A 129 4.83 58.08 12.57
CA ASP A 129 4.89 58.02 11.10
C ASP A 129 4.96 56.57 10.58
N LEU A 130 4.75 55.59 11.47
CA LEU A 130 4.87 54.15 11.19
C LEU A 130 6.27 53.70 10.75
N LYS A 131 7.32 54.42 11.18
CA LYS A 131 8.71 54.03 10.93
C LYS A 131 9.29 53.33 12.13
N LEU A 132 10.11 52.31 11.87
CA LEU A 132 10.89 51.65 12.89
C LEU A 132 12.00 52.58 13.38
N LYS A 133 12.09 52.73 14.70
CA LYS A 133 13.19 53.38 15.41
C LYS A 133 13.84 52.37 16.35
N ALA A 134 15.15 52.44 16.46
CA ALA A 134 15.92 51.63 17.38
C ALA A 134 16.70 52.55 18.31
N ASP A 135 16.57 52.35 19.61
CA ASP A 135 17.43 52.95 20.63
C ASP A 135 18.60 52.02 20.90
N TYR A 136 19.78 52.58 21.15
CA TYR A 136 20.99 51.82 21.45
C TYR A 136 21.41 52.06 22.91
N ASP A 137 22.01 51.05 23.54
CA ASP A 137 22.74 51.23 24.80
C ASP A 137 24.05 51.96 24.46
N ASP A 138 24.25 53.15 25.02
CA ASP A 138 25.41 54.01 24.74
C ASP A 138 26.72 53.45 25.31
N VAL A 139 26.69 52.34 26.06
CA VAL A 139 27.88 51.64 26.52
C VAL A 139 28.23 50.51 25.53
N PRO A 140 29.39 50.56 24.85
CA PRO A 140 29.84 49.48 23.99
C PRO A 140 30.10 48.21 24.81
N GLU A 141 29.86 47.04 24.22
CA GLU A 141 30.18 45.77 24.87
C GLU A 141 31.69 45.61 25.13
N PRO A 142 32.07 45.04 26.28
CA PRO A 142 33.46 44.88 26.71
C PRO A 142 34.29 43.88 25.90
#